data_AF-W9VKT7-F1
#
_entry.id   AF-W9VKT7-F1
#
_cell.length_a   1.000
_cell.length_b   1.000
_cell.length_c   1.000
_cell.angle_alpha   90.00
_cell.angle_beta   90.00
_cell.angle_gamma   90.00
#
_symmetry.space_group_name_H-M   'P 1'
#
loop_
_entity.id
_entity.type
_entity.pdbx_description
1 polymer ?
#
loop_
_entity_poly.entity_id
_entity_poly.type
_entity_poly.pdbx_seq_one_letter_code
_entity_poly.pdbx_strand_id
1 'polypeptide(L)'
;MRKQCGVPVVGIAQSAYAMASVIGTRMSIVSFSPTMASALRKTAESYGYGGNLVAMHMVEDAHWEDPGAIQEALADELLALCCLSAQKDKVHSIVLGGGPLAGLAARLQPNVSVPVIDGTTAAIATLRVALMAHPSSKVDALNLRA
;
A
#
# COMPACT_ATOMS: atom_id res chain seq x y z
N MET A 1 -12.73 13.03 -8.23
CA MET A 1 -11.82 13.49 -7.17
C MET A 1 -10.69 14.41 -7.66
N ARG A 2 -9.58 13.92 -8.23
CA ARG A 2 -8.40 14.76 -8.60
C ARG A 2 -8.73 16.06 -9.35
N LYS A 3 -9.49 15.98 -10.44
CA LYS A 3 -9.86 17.15 -11.26
C LYS A 3 -10.85 18.12 -10.57
N GLN A 4 -11.44 17.71 -9.45
CA GLN A 4 -12.49 18.43 -8.73
C GLN A 4 -11.98 19.05 -7.42
N CYS A 5 -10.79 18.68 -6.97
CA CYS A 5 -10.20 19.17 -5.73
C CYS A 5 -9.14 20.23 -6.05
N GLY A 6 -9.19 21.38 -5.36
CA GLY A 6 -8.18 22.44 -5.46
C GLY A 6 -6.89 22.16 -4.67
N VAL A 7 -6.67 20.91 -4.25
CA VAL A 7 -5.55 20.45 -3.43
C VAL A 7 -5.00 19.14 -4.01
N PRO A 8 -3.73 18.79 -3.76
CA PRO A 8 -3.16 17.52 -4.22
C PRO A 8 -3.94 16.30 -3.69
N VAL A 9 -4.24 15.34 -4.57
CA VAL A 9 -4.93 14.08 -4.22
C VAL A 9 -4.09 12.90 -4.68
N VAL A 10 -3.68 12.06 -3.74
CA VAL A 10 -2.89 10.84 -3.97
C VAL A 10 -3.71 9.60 -3.59
N GLY A 11 -3.41 8.45 -4.20
CA GLY A 11 -4.03 7.17 -3.88
C GLY A 11 -3.05 6.25 -3.17
N ILE A 12 -3.53 5.45 -2.21
CA ILE A 12 -2.68 4.51 -1.44
C ILE A 12 -2.00 3.48 -2.34
N ALA A 13 -2.77 2.82 -3.24
CA ALA A 13 -2.23 1.80 -4.13
C ALA A 13 -1.24 2.40 -5.13
N GLN A 14 -1.59 3.53 -5.77
CA GLN A 14 -0.69 4.21 -6.70
C GLN A 14 0.64 4.58 -6.04
N SER A 15 0.59 5.10 -4.82
CA SER A 15 1.79 5.54 -4.09
C SER A 15 2.65 4.35 -3.67
N ALA A 16 2.02 3.26 -3.22
CA ALA A 16 2.71 2.01 -2.89
C ALA A 16 3.45 1.42 -4.10
N TYR A 17 2.77 1.34 -5.25
CA TYR A 17 3.37 0.77 -6.47
C TYR A 17 4.46 1.67 -7.04
N ALA A 18 4.31 2.99 -6.96
CA ALA A 18 5.37 3.92 -7.33
C ALA A 18 6.60 3.78 -6.42
N MET A 19 6.41 3.60 -5.12
CA MET A 19 7.52 3.34 -4.19
C MET A 19 8.19 1.99 -4.48
N ALA A 20 7.40 0.95 -4.74
CA ALA A 20 7.90 -0.38 -5.09
C ALA A 20 8.76 -0.34 -6.36
N SER A 21 8.35 0.43 -7.37
CA SER A 21 9.10 0.55 -8.64
C SER A 21 10.44 1.27 -8.50
N VAL A 22 10.56 2.19 -7.53
CA VAL A 22 11.85 2.82 -7.18
C VAL A 22 12.80 1.82 -6.52
N ILE A 23 12.28 0.91 -5.68
CA ILE A 23 13.07 -0.14 -5.03
C ILE A 23 13.53 -1.17 -6.07
N GLY A 24 12.67 -1.53 -7.02
CA GLY A 24 13.04 -2.38 -8.14
C GLY A 24 11.88 -2.83 -9.00
N THR A 25 12.17 -3.63 -10.02
CA THR A 25 11.21 -3.98 -11.08
C THR A 25 10.22 -5.10 -10.72
N ARG A 26 10.38 -5.75 -9.56
CA ARG A 26 9.65 -6.97 -9.17
C ARG A 26 9.06 -6.78 -7.79
N MET A 27 7.75 -6.82 -7.68
CA MET A 27 7.03 -6.77 -6.41
C MET A 27 6.01 -7.90 -6.30
N SER A 28 5.62 -8.22 -5.07
CA SER A 28 4.40 -8.98 -4.80
C SER A 28 3.39 -8.14 -4.02
N ILE A 29 2.15 -8.61 -4.00
CA ILE A 29 1.10 -8.06 -3.14
C ILE A 29 0.68 -9.13 -2.14
N VAL A 30 0.65 -8.79 -0.85
CA VAL A 30 0.10 -9.64 0.22
C VAL A 30 -1.14 -8.96 0.78
N SER A 31 -2.25 -9.71 0.92
CA SER A 31 -3.51 -9.19 1.47
C SER A 31 -4.31 -10.31 2.16
N PHE A 32 -5.52 -10.02 2.61
CA PHE A 32 -6.27 -10.84 3.56
C PHE A 32 -7.56 -11.45 2.98
N SER A 33 -7.86 -11.26 1.69
CA SER A 33 -9.07 -11.84 1.09
C SER A 33 -8.85 -12.23 -0.37
N PRO A 34 -9.13 -13.49 -0.76
CA PRO A 34 -9.01 -13.95 -2.15
C PRO A 34 -9.90 -13.15 -3.11
N THR A 35 -11.05 -12.68 -2.62
CA THR A 35 -12.00 -11.88 -3.42
C THR A 35 -11.41 -10.53 -3.87
N MET A 36 -10.41 -10.00 -3.15
CA MET A 36 -9.75 -8.74 -3.48
C MET A 36 -8.67 -8.90 -4.57
N ALA A 37 -8.20 -10.12 -4.84
CA ALA A 37 -7.07 -10.34 -5.74
C ALA A 37 -7.28 -9.78 -7.15
N SER A 38 -8.47 -9.99 -7.72
CA SER A 38 -8.80 -9.44 -9.04
C SER A 38 -8.79 -7.90 -9.04
N ALA A 39 -9.34 -7.27 -8.00
CA ALA A 39 -9.38 -5.81 -7.89
C ALA A 39 -7.99 -5.20 -7.70
N LEU A 40 -7.14 -5.81 -6.86
CA LEU A 40 -5.76 -5.38 -6.64
C LEU A 40 -4.91 -5.51 -7.91
N ARG A 41 -5.04 -6.62 -8.65
CA ARG A 41 -4.36 -6.83 -9.93
C ARG A 41 -4.76 -5.76 -10.96
N LYS A 42 -6.07 -5.57 -11.16
CA LYS A 42 -6.60 -4.53 -12.06
C LYS A 42 -6.12 -3.14 -11.68
N THR A 43 -6.01 -2.85 -10.38
CA THR A 43 -5.49 -1.58 -9.89
C THR A 43 -4.02 -1.41 -10.27
N ALA A 44 -3.17 -2.42 -10.06
CA ALA A 44 -1.77 -2.39 -10.48
C ALA A 44 -1.63 -2.19 -12.00
N GLU A 45 -2.42 -2.92 -12.80
CA GLU A 45 -2.46 -2.79 -14.27
C GLU A 45 -2.89 -1.38 -14.70
N SER A 46 -3.95 -0.83 -14.11
CA SER A 46 -4.45 0.51 -14.45
C SER A 46 -3.46 1.63 -14.16
N TYR A 47 -2.53 1.42 -13.23
CA TYR A 47 -1.43 2.34 -12.93
C TYR A 47 -0.13 2.02 -13.68
N GLY A 48 -0.14 1.03 -14.57
CA GLY A 48 1.02 0.65 -15.39
C GLY A 48 2.04 -0.27 -14.69
N TYR A 49 1.70 -0.82 -13.53
CA TYR A 49 2.59 -1.69 -12.73
C TYR A 49 2.26 -3.17 -12.86
N GLY A 50 1.37 -3.56 -13.77
CA GLY A 50 1.01 -4.97 -14.00
C GLY A 50 2.22 -5.84 -14.33
N GLY A 51 3.18 -5.32 -15.11
CA GLY A 51 4.43 -6.02 -15.44
C GLY A 51 5.41 -6.17 -14.27
N ASN A 52 5.27 -5.35 -13.23
CA ASN A 52 6.09 -5.43 -12.01
C ASN A 52 5.54 -6.44 -11.01
N LEU A 53 4.27 -6.82 -11.12
CA LEU A 53 3.58 -7.69 -10.18
C LEU A 53 3.85 -9.17 -10.48
N VAL A 54 4.79 -9.75 -9.72
CA VAL A 54 5.24 -11.15 -9.91
C VAL A 54 4.29 -12.15 -9.27
N ALA A 55 3.83 -11.85 -8.07
CA ALA A 55 3.02 -12.77 -7.27
C ALA A 55 2.00 -12.02 -6.41
N MET A 56 0.94 -12.73 -6.02
CA MET A 56 -0.06 -12.23 -5.09
C MET A 56 -0.41 -13.34 -4.12
N HIS A 57 -0.42 -13.02 -2.83
CA HIS A 57 -0.75 -13.95 -1.75
C HIS A 57 -1.89 -13.40 -0.92
N MET A 58 -2.85 -14.27 -0.61
CA MET A 58 -4.06 -13.92 0.14
C MET A 58 -4.18 -14.88 1.31
N VAL A 59 -4.58 -14.39 2.48
CA VAL A 59 -5.12 -15.26 3.52
C VAL A 59 -6.41 -15.87 2.99
N GLU A 60 -6.52 -17.20 2.94
CA GLU A 60 -7.64 -17.89 2.27
C GLU A 60 -8.91 -17.94 3.14
N ASP A 61 -8.77 -18.32 4.41
CA ASP A 61 -9.89 -18.53 5.35
C ASP A 61 -9.96 -17.42 6.42
N ALA A 62 -9.74 -16.17 6.00
CA ALA A 62 -9.81 -15.04 6.91
C ALA A 62 -11.25 -14.82 7.40
N HIS A 63 -11.44 -14.87 8.73
CA HIS A 63 -12.68 -14.52 9.39
C HIS A 63 -12.49 -13.27 10.24
N TRP A 64 -13.29 -12.25 9.97
CA TRP A 64 -13.30 -11.00 10.72
C TRP A 64 -14.72 -10.41 10.67
N GLU A 65 -15.17 -9.88 11.80
CA GLU A 65 -16.46 -9.16 11.89
C GLU A 65 -16.26 -7.65 11.75
N ASP A 66 -15.17 -7.14 12.33
CA ASP A 66 -14.78 -5.74 12.27
C ASP A 66 -13.53 -5.57 11.38
N PRO A 67 -13.62 -4.77 10.29
CA PRO A 67 -12.45 -4.38 9.51
C PRO A 67 -11.31 -3.79 10.33
N GLY A 68 -11.61 -3.10 11.45
CA GLY A 68 -10.61 -2.52 12.34
C GLY A 68 -9.76 -3.56 13.08
N ALA A 69 -10.25 -4.78 13.23
CA ALA A 69 -9.53 -5.87 13.90
C ALA A 69 -8.65 -6.71 12.96
N ILE A 70 -8.83 -6.58 11.63
CA ILE A 70 -8.13 -7.40 10.62
C ILE A 70 -6.62 -7.37 10.80
N GLN A 71 -6.06 -6.18 11.04
CA GLN A 71 -4.62 -6.02 11.20
C GLN A 71 -4.06 -6.89 12.34
N GLU A 72 -4.75 -6.93 13.47
CA GLU A 72 -4.32 -7.72 14.63
C GLU A 72 -4.65 -9.18 14.48
N ALA A 73 -5.86 -9.49 14.00
CA ALA A 73 -6.34 -10.84 13.88
C ALA A 73 -5.54 -11.69 12.87
N LEU A 74 -4.98 -11.06 11.83
CA LEU A 74 -4.31 -11.76 10.73
C LEU A 74 -2.81 -11.42 10.62
N ALA A 75 -2.22 -10.81 11.64
CA ALA A 75 -0.84 -10.32 11.58
C ALA A 75 0.15 -11.46 11.29
N ASP A 76 -0.04 -12.63 11.91
CA ASP A 76 0.86 -13.78 11.80
C ASP A 76 0.74 -14.46 10.43
N GLU A 77 -0.48 -14.61 9.91
CA GLU A 77 -0.73 -15.16 8.57
C GLU A 77 -0.16 -14.24 7.49
N LEU A 78 -0.38 -12.92 7.61
CA LEU A 78 0.19 -11.94 6.69
C LEU A 78 1.72 -11.94 6.75
N LEU A 79 2.31 -12.07 7.94
CA LEU A 79 3.75 -12.24 8.10
C LEU A 79 4.26 -13.49 7.38
N ALA A 80 3.60 -14.63 7.59
CA ALA A 80 3.96 -15.89 6.95
C ALA A 80 3.94 -15.77 5.42
N LEU A 81 2.91 -15.13 4.86
CA LEU A 81 2.82 -14.87 3.41
C LEU A 81 3.91 -13.90 2.91
N CYS A 82 4.25 -12.87 3.68
CA CYS A 82 5.36 -11.98 3.35
C CYS A 82 6.70 -12.73 3.31
N CYS A 83 6.99 -13.55 4.32
CA CYS A 83 8.20 -14.37 4.39
C CYS A 83 8.25 -15.39 3.24
N LEU A 84 7.13 -16.05 2.94
CA LEU A 84 7.00 -16.96 1.82
C LEU A 84 7.35 -16.28 0.49
N SER A 85 6.76 -15.10 0.25
CA SER A 85 6.97 -14.35 -0.97
C SER A 85 8.41 -13.88 -1.13
N ALA A 86 9.00 -13.36 -0.05
CA ALA A 86 10.39 -12.93 -0.01
C ALA A 86 11.37 -14.06 -0.37
N GLN A 87 11.07 -15.30 0.06
CA GLN A 87 11.90 -16.47 -0.20
C GLN A 87 11.68 -17.07 -1.60
N LYS A 88 10.43 -17.14 -2.08
CA LYS A 88 10.08 -17.94 -3.26
C LYS A 88 9.91 -17.14 -4.54
N ASP A 89 9.40 -15.90 -4.47
CA ASP A 89 8.96 -15.18 -5.67
C ASP A 89 10.06 -14.36 -6.34
N LYS A 90 11.22 -14.24 -5.68
CA LYS A 90 12.36 -13.42 -6.13
C LYS A 90 11.91 -11.98 -6.41
N VAL A 91 11.23 -11.37 -5.44
CA VAL A 91 10.76 -9.97 -5.50
C VAL A 91 11.73 -9.05 -4.77
N HIS A 92 11.76 -7.78 -5.16
CA HIS A 92 12.56 -6.75 -4.49
C HIS A 92 11.80 -6.05 -3.36
N SER A 93 10.47 -6.13 -3.36
CA SER A 93 9.61 -5.56 -2.33
C SER A 93 8.24 -6.26 -2.29
N ILE A 94 7.53 -6.07 -1.18
CA ILE A 94 6.18 -6.59 -0.96
C ILE A 94 5.28 -5.40 -0.62
N VAL A 95 4.12 -5.30 -1.27
CA VAL A 95 3.10 -4.30 -0.95
C VAL A 95 1.98 -4.94 -0.15
N LEU A 96 1.66 -4.39 1.02
CA LEU A 96 0.46 -4.79 1.76
C LEU A 96 -0.78 -4.17 1.10
N GLY A 97 -1.72 -5.02 0.69
CA GLY A 97 -2.93 -4.64 -0.01
C GLY A 97 -4.14 -4.52 0.93
N GLY A 98 -4.83 -3.38 0.89
CA GLY A 98 -6.10 -3.17 1.60
C GLY A 98 -5.98 -2.13 2.72
N GLY A 99 -6.99 -1.26 2.83
CA GLY A 99 -7.04 -0.19 3.83
C GLY A 99 -6.90 -0.67 5.30
N PRO A 100 -7.53 -1.80 5.69
CA PRO A 100 -7.39 -2.35 7.04
C PRO A 100 -5.98 -2.73 7.47
N LEU A 101 -5.01 -2.82 6.55
CA LEU A 101 -3.62 -3.18 6.88
C LEU A 101 -2.73 -1.97 7.17
N ALA A 102 -3.29 -0.75 7.20
CA ALA A 102 -2.52 0.47 7.39
C ALA A 102 -1.74 0.46 8.72
N GLY A 103 -0.43 0.71 8.65
CA GLY A 103 0.51 0.67 9.76
C GLY A 103 1.15 -0.70 10.01
N LEU A 104 0.66 -1.78 9.39
CA LEU A 104 1.13 -3.14 9.66
C LEU A 104 2.56 -3.38 9.16
N ALA A 105 2.95 -2.76 8.04
CA ALA A 105 4.26 -3.02 7.42
C ALA A 105 5.43 -2.79 8.39
N ALA A 106 5.37 -1.74 9.22
CA ALA A 106 6.41 -1.42 10.20
C ALA A 106 6.58 -2.53 11.25
N ARG A 107 5.50 -3.22 11.61
CA ARG A 107 5.51 -4.34 12.56
C ARG A 107 6.06 -5.62 11.93
N LEU A 108 5.77 -5.85 10.65
CA LEU A 108 6.22 -7.06 9.94
C LEU A 108 7.67 -6.96 9.46
N GLN A 109 8.12 -5.76 9.10
CA GLN A 109 9.43 -5.53 8.46
C GLN A 109 10.62 -6.19 9.17
N PRO A 110 10.76 -6.21 10.51
CA PRO A 110 11.90 -6.82 11.17
C PRO A 110 12.09 -8.32 10.86
N ASN A 111 11.02 -9.00 10.44
CA ASN A 111 11.00 -10.45 10.19
C ASN A 111 11.01 -10.80 8.68
N VAL A 112 10.97 -9.80 7.79
CA VAL A 112 10.87 -10.00 6.33
C VAL A 112 12.15 -9.51 5.66
N SER A 113 12.76 -10.35 4.82
CA SER A 113 14.08 -10.11 4.22
C SER A 113 14.09 -9.08 3.07
N VAL A 114 12.93 -8.62 2.63
CA VAL A 114 12.76 -7.57 1.61
C VAL A 114 11.91 -6.43 2.17
N PRO A 115 12.01 -5.21 1.63
CA PRO A 115 11.15 -4.09 2.00
C PRO A 115 9.65 -4.44 1.93
N VAL A 116 8.92 -4.17 3.01
CA VAL A 116 7.46 -4.27 3.11
C VAL A 116 6.89 -2.86 3.08
N ILE A 117 6.00 -2.61 2.13
CA ILE A 117 5.46 -1.29 1.80
C ILE A 117 4.02 -1.20 2.28
N ASP A 118 3.79 -0.19 3.13
CA ASP A 118 2.45 0.24 3.52
C ASP A 118 1.94 1.31 2.55
N GLY A 119 0.75 1.08 1.97
CA GLY A 119 0.18 2.03 1.00
C GLY A 119 -0.26 3.37 1.60
N THR A 120 -0.67 3.39 2.86
CA THR A 120 -1.02 4.63 3.59
C THR A 120 0.23 5.44 3.88
N THR A 121 1.29 4.81 4.40
CA THR A 121 2.57 5.48 4.62
C THR A 121 3.17 5.99 3.31
N ALA A 122 3.12 5.20 2.23
CA ALA A 122 3.58 5.62 0.91
C ALA A 122 2.78 6.82 0.37
N ALA A 123 1.46 6.84 0.56
CA ALA A 123 0.63 7.97 0.18
C ALA A 123 0.96 9.23 0.98
N ILE A 124 1.17 9.12 2.30
CA ILE A 124 1.58 10.26 3.14
C ILE A 124 2.92 10.83 2.65
N ALA A 125 3.91 9.98 2.36
CA ALA A 125 5.19 10.41 1.82
C ALA A 125 5.02 11.12 0.46
N THR A 126 4.24 10.55 -0.44
CA THR A 126 3.94 11.13 -1.76
C THR A 126 3.23 12.48 -1.62
N LEU A 127 2.27 12.59 -0.71
CA LEU A 127 1.52 13.81 -0.46
C LEU A 127 2.41 14.93 0.11
N ARG A 128 3.32 14.61 1.03
CA ARG A 128 4.30 15.57 1.56
C ARG A 128 5.13 16.19 0.45
N VAL A 129 5.65 15.37 -0.47
CA VAL A 129 6.40 15.85 -1.63
C VAL A 129 5.53 16.69 -2.56
N ALA A 130 4.29 16.25 -2.83
CA ALA A 130 3.37 16.98 -3.69
C ALA A 130 3.00 18.37 -3.15
N LEU A 131 2.85 18.50 -1.83
CA LEU A 131 2.58 19.77 -1.14
C LEU A 131 3.78 20.73 -1.20
N MET A 132 5.02 20.22 -1.16
CA MET A 132 6.22 21.04 -1.36
C MET A 132 6.31 21.58 -2.80
N ALA A 133 5.88 20.81 -3.79
CA ALA A 133 5.86 21.23 -5.19
C ALA A 133 4.70 22.19 -5.53
N HIS A 134 3.65 22.20 -4.69
CA HIS A 134 2.51 23.10 -4.80
C HIS A 134 2.31 23.85 -3.48
N PRO A 135 3.25 24.74 -3.10
CA PRO A 135 3.12 25.55 -1.88
C PRO A 135 1.82 26.33 -2.00
N SER A 136 0.80 25.89 -1.25
CA SER A 136 -0.56 26.37 -1.43
C SER A 136 -0.70 27.71 -0.72
N SER A 137 -0.90 28.80 -1.47
CA SER A 137 -1.33 30.13 -0.98
C SER A 137 -2.70 30.14 -0.27
N LYS A 138 -3.27 28.97 0.03
CA LYS A 138 -4.61 28.79 0.63
C LYS A 138 -4.59 28.20 2.04
N VAL A 139 -3.45 27.74 2.56
CA VAL A 139 -3.36 27.34 3.98
C VAL A 139 -3.55 28.57 4.88
N ASP A 140 -3.13 29.75 4.43
CA ASP A 140 -3.32 31.01 5.15
C ASP A 140 -4.80 31.44 5.24
N ALA A 141 -5.64 31.11 4.25
CA ALA A 141 -7.03 31.54 4.21
C ALA A 141 -7.95 30.82 5.23
N LEU A 142 -7.53 29.65 5.74
CA LEU A 142 -8.25 28.93 6.81
C LEU A 142 -7.87 29.42 8.22
N ASN A 143 -6.72 30.07 8.39
CA ASN A 143 -6.27 30.63 9.67
C ASN A 143 -6.71 32.09 9.90
N LEU A 144 -7.38 32.72 8.93
CA LEU A 144 -7.88 34.11 9.01
C LEU A 144 -9.37 34.20 9.39
N ARG A 145 -9.96 33.12 9.93
CA ARG A 145 -11.36 33.09 10.43
C ARG A 145 -11.49 32.57 11.87
N ALA A 146 -10.43 32.64 12.66
CA ALA A 146 -10.48 32.45 14.12
C ALA A 146 -10.39 33.81 14.83
#